data_AF-A0A5J9VFY4-F1
#
_entry.id   AF-A0A5J9VFY4-F1
#
_cell.length_a   1.000
_cell.length_b   1.000
_cell.length_c   1.000
_cell.angle_alpha   90.00
_cell.angle_beta   90.00
_cell.angle_gamma   90.00
#
_symmetry.space_group_name_H-M   'P 1'
#
loop_
_entity.id
_entity.type
_entity.pdbx_description
1 polymer ?
#
loop_
_entity_poly.entity_id
_entity_poly.type
_entity_poly.pdbx_seq_one_letter_code
_entity_poly.pdbx_strand_id
1 'polypeptide(L)'
;MEIRGFAELRRLCLHCVQIIGNLADLLLSCSALEDLELIVCSGVANLNIPHRLDKLRHLLVSGTRIQMVDFHVPALTHFEFQGNAIPIALHGCSNLEKASLMFKTAFKRDNKALGHAFTAIPCISADKMLNVYADMEAREPVWAPQVHKLMASPTCMFMFLRHLTCEIRVFTDGPNSHDGILQLAHYLEFAPQLEVLQLHMFYYTLEDSWHGQVTWVGGSCMRSLDHLKSVYMSGFRCYRAQVELLCGILEKGAALEHVTIEPKVIIKCVSEINLDVPEEMVREWAQRTSELFGKAINVVEGSSVLC
;
A
#
# COMPACT_ATOMS: atom_id res chain seq x y z
N MET A 1 31.04 -24.58 -17.28
CA MET A 1 31.95 -24.15 -16.20
C MET A 1 31.06 -23.89 -15.00
N GLU A 2 30.94 -24.85 -14.07
CA GLU A 2 30.17 -24.66 -12.82
C GLU A 2 30.94 -23.65 -11.95
N ILE A 3 30.35 -22.49 -11.70
CA ILE A 3 30.96 -21.48 -10.82
C ILE A 3 30.70 -21.91 -9.37
N ARG A 4 31.54 -22.82 -8.85
CA ARG A 4 31.47 -23.31 -7.45
C ARG A 4 31.85 -22.26 -6.40
N GLY A 5 32.19 -21.04 -6.81
CA GLY A 5 32.70 -19.98 -5.93
C GLY A 5 31.64 -19.29 -5.06
N PHE A 6 30.34 -19.48 -5.33
CA PHE A 6 29.28 -18.70 -4.68
C PHE A 6 28.42 -19.48 -3.67
N ALA A 7 28.77 -20.73 -3.36
CA ALA A 7 27.97 -21.59 -2.48
C ALA A 7 27.76 -21.00 -1.07
N GLU A 8 28.76 -20.24 -0.57
CA GLU A 8 28.75 -19.57 0.74
C GLU A 8 28.24 -18.12 0.70
N LEU A 9 27.85 -17.62 -0.49
CA LEU A 9 27.40 -16.24 -0.65
C LEU A 9 26.04 -16.04 0.03
N ARG A 10 26.01 -15.24 1.11
CA ARG A 10 24.79 -14.95 1.88
C ARG A 10 24.02 -13.73 1.38
N ARG A 11 24.70 -12.79 0.73
CA ARG A 11 24.09 -11.57 0.18
C ARG A 11 24.59 -11.28 -1.21
N LEU A 12 23.67 -11.03 -2.13
CA LEU A 12 23.95 -10.62 -3.51
C LEU A 12 23.21 -9.32 -3.78
N CYS A 13 23.97 -8.23 -3.91
CA CYS A 13 23.43 -6.93 -4.32
C CYS A 13 23.95 -6.60 -5.72
N LEU A 14 23.02 -6.48 -6.66
CA LEU A 14 23.28 -6.05 -8.04
C LEU A 14 22.70 -4.65 -8.21
N HIS A 15 23.56 -3.66 -8.42
CA HIS A 15 23.17 -2.26 -8.52
C HIS A 15 23.71 -1.63 -9.81
N CYS A 16 22.82 -1.06 -10.64
CA CYS A 16 23.15 -0.41 -11.90
C CYS A 16 23.92 -1.31 -12.88
N VAL A 17 23.59 -2.61 -12.90
CA VAL A 17 24.24 -3.59 -13.77
C VAL A 17 23.35 -4.02 -14.93
N GLN A 18 23.99 -4.31 -16.07
CA GLN A 18 23.37 -5.03 -17.17
C GLN A 18 23.64 -6.52 -16.99
N ILE A 19 22.58 -7.30 -16.73
CA ILE A 19 22.66 -8.74 -16.59
C ILE A 19 22.62 -9.35 -18.00
N ILE A 20 23.68 -10.05 -18.36
CA ILE A 20 23.80 -10.77 -19.63
C ILE A 20 23.74 -12.27 -19.32
N GLY A 21 22.81 -12.97 -19.94
CA GLY A 21 22.56 -14.39 -19.69
C GLY A 21 21.45 -14.63 -18.67
N ASN A 22 21.45 -15.81 -18.05
CA ASN A 22 20.36 -16.26 -17.18
C ASN A 22 20.70 -16.03 -15.71
N LEU A 23 19.99 -15.08 -15.07
CA LEU A 23 20.14 -14.79 -13.64
C LEU A 23 19.83 -16.01 -12.77
N ALA A 24 18.86 -16.85 -13.16
CA ALA A 24 18.47 -18.03 -12.39
C ALA A 24 19.63 -19.03 -12.23
N ASP A 25 20.49 -19.16 -13.24
CA ASP A 25 21.64 -20.08 -13.20
C ASP A 25 22.71 -19.59 -12.20
N LEU A 26 22.91 -18.26 -12.12
CA LEU A 26 23.76 -17.66 -11.10
C LEU A 26 23.18 -17.90 -9.71
N LEU A 27 21.88 -17.65 -9.54
CA LEU A 27 21.18 -17.83 -8.26
C LEU A 27 21.22 -19.29 -7.78
N LEU A 28 21.11 -20.27 -8.69
CA LEU A 28 21.24 -21.69 -8.36
C LEU A 28 22.62 -22.07 -7.81
N SER A 29 23.65 -21.27 -8.09
CA SER A 29 25.01 -21.46 -7.56
C SER A 29 25.18 -20.89 -6.14
N CYS A 30 24.19 -20.13 -5.64
CA CYS A 30 24.22 -19.42 -4.36
C CYS A 30 23.33 -20.10 -3.30
N SER A 31 23.63 -21.34 -2.93
CA SER A 31 22.79 -22.12 -1.98
C SER A 31 22.67 -21.52 -0.57
N ALA A 32 23.62 -20.68 -0.15
CA ALA A 32 23.58 -20.01 1.14
C ALA A 32 22.91 -18.62 1.11
N LEU A 33 22.34 -18.21 -0.03
CA LEU A 33 21.82 -16.85 -0.21
C LEU A 33 20.63 -16.58 0.71
N GLU A 34 20.75 -15.54 1.51
CA GLU A 34 19.75 -15.05 2.46
C GLU A 34 19.14 -13.72 2.01
N ASP A 35 19.88 -12.94 1.22
CA ASP A 35 19.50 -11.59 0.79
C ASP A 35 19.85 -11.37 -0.70
N LEU A 36 18.84 -11.01 -1.49
CA LEU A 36 18.97 -10.68 -2.91
C LEU A 36 18.41 -9.27 -3.18
N GLU A 37 19.25 -8.40 -3.72
CA GLU A 37 18.86 -7.05 -4.13
C GLU A 37 19.15 -6.81 -5.61
N LEU A 38 18.13 -6.37 -6.35
CA LEU A 38 18.20 -6.00 -7.76
C LEU A 38 17.80 -4.54 -7.94
N ILE A 39 18.78 -3.65 -8.02
CA ILE A 39 18.59 -2.20 -8.03
C ILE A 39 19.01 -1.63 -9.39
N VAL A 40 18.07 -1.01 -10.10
CA VAL A 40 18.28 -0.35 -11.41
C VAL A 40 19.01 -1.27 -12.39
N CYS A 41 18.63 -2.55 -12.42
CA CYS A 41 19.23 -3.54 -13.31
C CYS A 41 18.51 -3.56 -14.67
N SER A 42 19.22 -4.02 -15.71
CA SER A 42 18.69 -4.23 -17.05
C SER A 42 19.08 -5.61 -17.59
N GLY A 43 18.44 -6.06 -18.66
CA GLY A 43 18.73 -7.37 -19.28
C GLY A 43 17.96 -8.56 -18.69
N VAL A 44 17.10 -8.32 -17.69
CA VAL A 44 16.18 -9.33 -17.13
C VAL A 44 14.76 -8.98 -17.56
N ALA A 45 14.12 -9.85 -18.36
CA ALA A 45 12.73 -9.63 -18.77
C ALA A 45 11.74 -10.05 -17.66
N ASN A 46 11.92 -11.26 -17.12
CA ASN A 46 11.10 -11.81 -16.03
C ASN A 46 12.02 -12.25 -14.90
N LEU A 47 11.66 -11.92 -13.67
CA LEU A 47 12.40 -12.35 -12.49
C LEU A 47 11.79 -13.64 -11.95
N ASN A 48 12.46 -14.76 -12.23
CA ASN A 48 12.09 -16.07 -11.70
C ASN A 48 13.10 -16.48 -10.64
N ILE A 49 12.70 -16.50 -9.37
CA ILE A 49 13.58 -16.95 -8.29
C ILE A 49 13.43 -18.47 -8.15
N PRO A 50 14.54 -19.24 -8.27
CA PRO A 50 14.48 -20.70 -8.16
C PRO A 50 13.96 -21.16 -6.80
N HIS A 51 13.16 -22.23 -6.79
CA HIS A 51 12.63 -22.87 -5.58
C HIS A 51 13.69 -23.39 -4.61
N ARG A 52 14.96 -23.53 -5.04
CA ARG A 52 16.06 -24.09 -4.24
C ARG A 52 16.73 -23.07 -3.31
N LEU A 53 16.29 -21.82 -3.31
CA LEU A 53 16.81 -20.78 -2.44
C LEU A 53 16.12 -20.79 -1.07
N ASP A 54 16.20 -21.93 -0.38
CA ASP A 54 15.48 -22.19 0.88
C ASP A 54 15.92 -21.30 2.05
N LYS A 55 17.09 -20.65 1.93
CA LYS A 55 17.60 -19.71 2.92
C LYS A 55 17.28 -18.26 2.62
N LEU A 56 16.69 -17.95 1.46
CA LEU A 56 16.40 -16.57 1.06
C LEU A 56 15.32 -15.99 1.95
N ARG A 57 15.67 -14.96 2.73
CA ARG A 57 14.78 -14.29 3.68
C ARG A 57 14.35 -12.92 3.19
N HIS A 58 15.18 -12.25 2.39
CA HIS A 58 14.94 -10.91 1.89
C HIS A 58 15.12 -10.84 0.37
N LEU A 59 14.14 -10.21 -0.30
CA LEU A 59 14.19 -9.91 -1.73
C LEU A 59 13.78 -8.46 -1.96
N LEU A 60 14.69 -7.67 -2.52
CA LEU A 60 14.46 -6.30 -2.96
C LEU A 60 14.60 -6.20 -4.48
N VAL A 61 13.59 -5.64 -5.13
CA VAL A 61 13.64 -5.27 -6.56
C VAL A 61 13.27 -3.80 -6.68
N SER A 62 14.21 -2.96 -7.10
CA SER A 62 13.98 -1.51 -7.14
C SER A 62 14.45 -0.88 -8.44
N GLY A 63 13.54 -0.23 -9.18
CA GLY A 63 13.86 0.48 -10.42
C GLY A 63 14.33 -0.41 -11.58
N THR A 64 14.32 -1.73 -11.39
CA THR A 64 14.70 -2.73 -12.40
C THR A 64 13.53 -2.92 -13.38
N ARG A 65 13.81 -2.90 -14.69
CA ARG A 65 12.79 -3.04 -15.74
C ARG A 65 12.43 -4.50 -16.00
N ILE A 66 11.57 -5.07 -15.16
CA ILE A 66 11.00 -6.41 -15.34
C ILE A 66 9.51 -6.34 -15.71
N GLN A 67 9.01 -7.39 -16.36
CA GLN A 67 7.61 -7.53 -16.77
C GLN A 67 6.80 -8.39 -15.79
N MET A 68 7.47 -9.24 -15.01
CA MET A 68 6.85 -10.13 -14.02
C MET A 68 7.86 -10.53 -12.93
N VAL A 69 7.34 -10.75 -11.72
CA VAL A 69 8.05 -11.43 -10.64
C VAL A 69 7.32 -12.74 -10.34
N ASP A 70 8.05 -13.84 -10.34
CA ASP A 70 7.55 -15.17 -9.95
C ASP A 70 8.56 -15.81 -9.00
N PHE A 71 8.09 -16.23 -7.82
CA PHE A 71 8.91 -17.03 -6.95
C PHE A 71 8.13 -17.96 -6.04
N HIS A 72 8.76 -19.10 -5.76
CA HIS A 72 8.33 -20.09 -4.78
C HIS A 72 9.40 -20.21 -3.69
N VAL A 73 9.36 -19.30 -2.70
CA VAL A 73 10.36 -19.24 -1.62
C VAL A 73 9.63 -19.22 -0.27
N PRO A 74 9.38 -20.39 0.34
CA PRO A 74 8.60 -20.47 1.58
C PRO A 74 9.25 -19.77 2.78
N ALA A 75 10.58 -19.67 2.80
CA ALA A 75 11.34 -19.02 3.86
C ALA A 75 11.41 -17.49 3.74
N LEU A 76 10.86 -16.89 2.67
CA LEU A 76 10.93 -15.45 2.46
C LEU A 76 10.14 -14.73 3.56
N THR A 77 10.83 -13.82 4.25
CA THR A 77 10.27 -13.03 5.35
C THR A 77 10.00 -11.59 4.95
N HIS A 78 10.81 -11.03 4.05
CA HIS A 78 10.73 -9.63 3.65
C HIS A 78 10.78 -9.51 2.13
N PHE A 79 9.79 -8.84 1.56
CA PHE A 79 9.73 -8.57 0.12
C PHE A 79 9.54 -7.07 -0.12
N GLU A 80 10.38 -6.49 -0.97
CA GLU A 80 10.29 -5.10 -1.35
C GLU A 80 10.32 -4.98 -2.88
N PHE A 81 9.31 -4.31 -3.42
CA PHE A 81 9.22 -4.04 -4.85
C PHE A 81 9.00 -2.55 -5.08
N GLN A 82 9.85 -1.96 -5.90
CA GLN A 82 9.71 -0.60 -6.39
C GLN A 82 9.83 -0.60 -7.92
N GLY A 83 8.75 -0.25 -8.62
CA GLY A 83 8.76 -0.27 -10.08
C GLY A 83 7.38 -0.03 -10.69
N ASN A 84 7.22 -0.38 -11.97
CA ASN A 84 5.92 -0.31 -12.63
C ASN A 84 4.96 -1.36 -12.04
N ALA A 85 3.65 -1.12 -12.16
CA ALA A 85 2.65 -2.13 -11.83
C ALA A 85 2.79 -3.33 -12.79
N ILE A 86 3.23 -4.46 -12.23
CA ILE A 86 3.45 -5.72 -12.95
C ILE A 86 2.81 -6.88 -12.18
N PRO A 87 2.51 -8.01 -12.83
CA PRO A 87 2.16 -9.23 -12.13
C PRO A 87 3.27 -9.67 -11.16
N ILE A 88 2.91 -9.92 -9.91
CA ILE A 88 3.76 -10.51 -8.88
C ILE A 88 3.05 -11.78 -8.42
N ALA A 89 3.69 -12.93 -8.66
CA ALA A 89 3.19 -14.23 -8.29
C ALA A 89 4.00 -14.76 -7.09
N LEU A 90 3.39 -14.65 -5.90
CA LEU A 90 3.98 -15.12 -4.65
C LEU A 90 3.44 -16.52 -4.33
N HIS A 91 4.27 -17.54 -4.56
CA HIS A 91 3.89 -18.92 -4.31
C HIS A 91 4.48 -19.44 -3.00
N GLY A 92 3.66 -20.06 -2.15
CA GLY A 92 4.11 -20.77 -0.94
C GLY A 92 4.76 -19.89 0.14
N CYS A 93 4.62 -18.56 0.09
CA CYS A 93 5.28 -17.60 0.98
C CYS A 93 4.60 -17.50 2.37
N SER A 94 4.44 -18.64 3.07
CA SER A 94 3.72 -18.70 4.35
C SER A 94 4.41 -17.97 5.51
N ASN A 95 5.70 -17.64 5.37
CA ASN A 95 6.47 -16.92 6.38
C ASN A 95 6.65 -15.43 6.05
N LEU A 96 5.98 -14.90 5.02
CA LEU A 96 6.15 -13.52 4.62
C LEU A 96 5.66 -12.59 5.73
N GLU A 97 6.61 -11.84 6.31
CA GLU A 97 6.45 -10.99 7.48
C GLU A 97 6.20 -9.53 7.14
N LYS A 98 6.77 -9.09 6.03
CA LYS A 98 6.61 -7.73 5.56
C LYS A 98 6.70 -7.71 4.05
N ALA A 99 5.74 -7.02 3.44
CA ALA A 99 5.80 -6.70 2.02
C ALA A 99 5.66 -5.20 1.83
N SER A 100 6.56 -4.59 1.07
CA SER A 100 6.48 -3.18 0.68
C SER A 100 6.39 -3.08 -0.83
N LEU A 101 5.28 -2.55 -1.34
CA LEU A 101 5.06 -2.34 -2.76
C LEU A 101 5.00 -0.84 -3.05
N MET A 102 5.96 -0.33 -3.82
CA MET A 102 5.98 1.03 -4.30
C MET A 102 5.86 1.08 -5.82
N PHE A 103 4.65 1.30 -6.29
CA PHE A 103 4.40 1.42 -7.72
C PHE A 103 4.71 2.85 -8.18
N LYS A 104 5.75 2.99 -9.00
CA LYS A 104 6.14 4.25 -9.62
C LYS A 104 5.67 4.24 -11.06
N THR A 105 4.84 5.21 -11.42
CA THR A 105 4.46 5.43 -12.81
C THR A 105 5.42 6.43 -13.44
N ALA A 106 6.51 5.95 -14.03
CA ALA A 106 7.56 6.82 -14.60
C ALA A 106 7.09 7.68 -15.79
N PHE A 107 5.99 7.31 -16.46
CA PHE A 107 5.56 7.95 -17.71
C PHE A 107 4.05 8.26 -17.79
N LYS A 108 3.20 7.51 -17.10
CA LYS A 108 1.75 7.74 -17.08
C LYS A 108 1.17 7.28 -15.75
N ARG A 109 0.67 8.23 -14.95
CA ARG A 109 -0.07 7.94 -13.72
C ARG A 109 -1.38 7.26 -14.11
N ASP A 110 -1.77 6.24 -13.36
CA ASP A 110 -3.09 5.63 -13.46
C ASP A 110 -3.60 5.27 -12.07
N ASN A 111 -4.90 4.98 -11.96
CA ASN A 111 -5.53 4.65 -10.68
C ASN A 111 -5.51 3.14 -10.38
N LYS A 112 -4.67 2.35 -11.07
CA LYS A 112 -4.64 0.88 -10.94
C LYS A 112 -3.62 0.38 -9.94
N ALA A 113 -2.60 1.19 -9.61
CA ALA A 113 -1.51 0.81 -8.70
C ALA A 113 -2.02 0.22 -7.37
N LEU A 114 -3.04 0.84 -6.78
CA LEU A 114 -3.65 0.36 -5.54
C LEU A 114 -4.28 -1.03 -5.73
N GLY A 115 -5.13 -1.21 -6.75
CA GLY A 115 -5.74 -2.51 -7.04
C GLY A 115 -4.73 -3.58 -7.43
N HIS A 116 -3.63 -3.21 -8.07
CA HIS A 116 -2.51 -4.11 -8.32
C HIS A 116 -1.84 -4.56 -7.03
N ALA A 117 -1.60 -3.68 -6.05
CA ALA A 117 -1.08 -4.09 -4.74
C ALA A 117 -1.96 -5.15 -4.06
N PHE A 118 -3.28 -4.93 -4.09
CA PHE A 118 -4.23 -5.87 -3.48
C PHE A 118 -4.41 -7.18 -4.24
N THR A 119 -3.97 -7.27 -5.51
CA THR A 119 -4.02 -8.51 -6.29
C THR A 119 -2.66 -9.21 -6.40
N ALA A 120 -1.56 -8.47 -6.25
CA ALA A 120 -0.18 -8.95 -6.34
C ALA A 120 0.25 -9.80 -5.14
N ILE A 121 -0.37 -9.60 -3.97
CA ILE A 121 0.03 -10.28 -2.74
C ILE A 121 -1.16 -11.06 -2.20
N PRO A 122 -1.45 -12.26 -2.70
CA PRO A 122 -2.67 -12.98 -2.31
C PRO A 122 -2.68 -13.41 -0.83
N CYS A 123 -1.52 -13.56 -0.18
CA CYS A 123 -1.41 -14.05 1.19
C CYS A 123 -0.21 -13.40 1.91
N ILE A 124 -0.48 -12.72 3.02
CA ILE A 124 0.53 -12.33 4.03
C ILE A 124 0.21 -13.15 5.28
N SER A 125 1.24 -13.60 6.00
CA SER A 125 1.06 -14.42 7.20
C SER A 125 0.46 -13.63 8.38
N ALA A 126 -0.07 -14.33 9.38
CA ALA A 126 -0.67 -13.69 10.56
C ALA A 126 0.37 -12.83 11.32
N ASP A 127 -0.04 -11.66 11.80
CA ASP A 127 0.76 -10.68 12.60
C ASP A 127 1.73 -9.79 11.82
N LYS A 128 1.53 -9.67 10.51
CA LYS A 128 2.51 -9.11 9.57
C LYS A 128 1.97 -7.91 8.79
N MET A 129 2.88 -7.14 8.18
CA MET A 129 2.60 -5.78 7.68
C MET A 129 2.68 -5.68 6.16
N LEU A 130 1.64 -5.13 5.54
CA LEU A 130 1.62 -4.72 4.14
C LEU A 130 1.79 -3.20 4.04
N ASN A 131 2.83 -2.76 3.36
CA ASN A 131 3.03 -1.37 2.99
C ASN A 131 2.76 -1.17 1.50
N VAL A 132 1.84 -0.28 1.16
CA VAL A 132 1.53 0.07 -0.23
C VAL A 132 1.80 1.54 -0.45
N TYR A 133 2.58 1.87 -1.47
CA TYR A 133 2.81 3.23 -1.94
C TYR A 133 2.27 3.34 -3.36
N ALA A 134 1.31 4.24 -3.56
CA ALA A 134 0.61 4.41 -4.83
C ALA A 134 0.38 5.87 -5.17
N ASP A 135 0.47 6.18 -6.46
CA ASP A 135 0.01 7.44 -7.03
C ASP A 135 -1.40 7.24 -7.63
N MET A 136 -2.21 8.30 -7.60
CA MET A 136 -3.53 8.39 -8.20
C MET A 136 -3.67 9.70 -8.96
N GLU A 137 -4.41 9.71 -10.07
CA GLU A 137 -4.62 10.88 -10.93
C GLU A 137 -6.11 11.08 -11.19
N ALA A 138 -6.63 12.29 -10.91
CA ALA A 138 -8.06 12.62 -11.00
C ALA A 138 -8.64 12.42 -12.40
N ARG A 139 -7.83 12.70 -13.42
CA ARG A 139 -8.22 12.61 -14.84
C ARG A 139 -8.25 11.19 -15.37
N GLU A 140 -7.69 10.23 -14.63
CA GLU A 140 -7.72 8.82 -15.00
C GLU A 140 -8.93 8.13 -14.35
N PRO A 141 -9.58 7.18 -15.03
CA PRO A 141 -10.74 6.51 -14.46
C PRO A 141 -10.34 5.72 -13.20
N VAL A 142 -11.13 5.88 -12.15
CA VAL A 142 -11.08 5.01 -10.97
C VAL A 142 -11.56 3.63 -11.40
N TRP A 143 -10.66 2.65 -11.41
CA TRP A 143 -11.01 1.30 -11.80
C TRP A 143 -11.76 0.62 -10.64
N ALA A 144 -13.09 0.66 -10.66
CA ALA A 144 -13.87 -0.28 -9.86
C ALA A 144 -13.53 -1.68 -10.37
N PRO A 145 -12.90 -2.54 -9.55
CA PRO A 145 -12.41 -3.79 -10.07
C PRO A 145 -13.61 -4.61 -10.54
N GLN A 146 -13.58 -5.03 -11.81
CA GLN A 146 -14.48 -6.04 -12.34
C GLN A 146 -14.14 -7.40 -11.71
N VAL A 147 -14.14 -7.51 -10.38
CA VAL A 147 -13.94 -8.75 -9.61
C VAL A 147 -15.09 -9.74 -9.87
N HIS A 148 -16.09 -9.36 -10.67
CA HIS A 148 -17.14 -10.27 -11.12
C HIS A 148 -16.78 -11.05 -12.39
N LYS A 149 -15.65 -10.79 -13.08
CA LYS A 149 -15.31 -11.50 -14.33
C LYS A 149 -13.96 -12.19 -14.41
N LEU A 150 -13.08 -12.04 -13.42
CA LEU A 150 -11.87 -12.86 -13.34
C LEU A 150 -11.81 -13.53 -11.96
N MET A 151 -11.83 -14.86 -11.99
CA MET A 151 -11.87 -15.80 -10.87
C MET A 151 -13.28 -16.10 -10.33
N ALA A 152 -13.78 -17.29 -10.68
CA ALA A 152 -14.81 -17.96 -9.92
C ALA A 152 -14.31 -18.10 -8.46
N SER A 153 -15.03 -17.48 -7.53
CA SER A 153 -14.73 -17.35 -6.09
C SER A 153 -13.80 -16.17 -5.73
N PRO A 154 -14.31 -15.09 -5.12
CA PRO A 154 -13.48 -14.23 -4.30
C PRO A 154 -13.12 -15.01 -3.05
N THR A 155 -12.15 -15.92 -3.17
CA THR A 155 -11.52 -16.56 -2.02
C THR A 155 -10.79 -15.43 -1.30
N CYS A 156 -11.17 -15.18 -0.05
CA CYS A 156 -10.66 -14.10 0.79
C CYS A 156 -9.14 -13.92 0.64
N MET A 157 -8.72 -12.92 -0.14
CA MET A 157 -7.31 -12.53 -0.28
C MET A 157 -6.90 -11.88 1.04
N PHE A 158 -5.70 -12.10 1.59
CA PHE A 158 -5.31 -11.47 2.88
C PHE A 158 -6.02 -11.99 4.15
N MET A 159 -6.40 -13.26 4.22
CA MET A 159 -7.06 -13.86 5.41
C MET A 159 -6.33 -13.66 6.74
N PHE A 160 -5.03 -13.39 6.72
CA PHE A 160 -4.23 -13.20 7.93
C PHE A 160 -3.60 -11.81 8.03
N LEU A 161 -3.90 -10.89 7.11
CA LEU A 161 -3.38 -9.54 7.18
C LEU A 161 -3.98 -8.82 8.39
N ARG A 162 -3.11 -8.36 9.30
CA ARG A 162 -3.51 -7.63 10.51
C ARG A 162 -3.13 -6.16 10.46
N HIS A 163 -2.08 -5.81 9.71
CA HIS A 163 -1.58 -4.44 9.64
C HIS A 163 -1.42 -4.00 8.18
N LEU A 164 -2.13 -2.95 7.80
CA LEU A 164 -2.06 -2.33 6.48
C LEU A 164 -1.65 -0.87 6.62
N THR A 165 -0.57 -0.50 5.95
CA THR A 165 -0.15 0.89 5.79
C THR A 165 -0.18 1.27 4.31
N CYS A 166 -0.96 2.30 3.97
CA CYS A 166 -1.06 2.84 2.63
C CYS A 166 -0.53 4.27 2.61
N GLU A 167 0.45 4.57 1.77
CA GLU A 167 0.85 5.92 1.39
C GLU A 167 0.31 6.24 0.00
N ILE A 168 -0.58 7.21 -0.11
CA ILE A 168 -1.27 7.54 -1.36
C ILE A 168 -1.07 9.00 -1.71
N ARG A 169 -0.55 9.25 -2.92
CA ARG A 169 -0.45 10.58 -3.51
C ARG A 169 -1.56 10.74 -4.53
N VAL A 170 -2.39 11.76 -4.37
CA VAL A 170 -3.54 12.04 -5.23
C VAL A 170 -3.27 13.32 -5.99
N PHE A 171 -3.06 13.22 -7.29
CA PHE A 171 -2.96 14.36 -8.21
C PHE A 171 -4.35 14.73 -8.68
N THR A 172 -4.78 15.96 -8.39
CA THR A 172 -6.17 16.36 -8.55
C THR A 172 -6.30 17.81 -9.00
N ASP A 173 -7.33 18.10 -9.79
CA ASP A 173 -7.58 19.46 -10.30
C ASP A 173 -8.20 20.37 -9.24
N GLY A 174 -8.73 19.82 -8.15
CA GLY A 174 -9.37 20.57 -7.07
C GLY A 174 -9.95 19.64 -5.98
N PRO A 175 -10.35 20.19 -4.82
CA PRO A 175 -10.96 19.43 -3.74
C PRO A 175 -12.14 18.57 -4.23
N ASN A 176 -12.23 17.32 -3.77
CA ASN A 176 -13.35 16.40 -4.06
C ASN A 176 -13.54 16.03 -5.55
N SER A 177 -12.60 16.35 -6.44
CA SER A 177 -12.70 15.97 -7.86
C SER A 177 -12.24 14.53 -8.14
N HIS A 178 -11.80 13.79 -7.12
CA HIS A 178 -11.35 12.40 -7.25
C HIS A 178 -11.84 11.51 -6.11
N ASP A 179 -12.31 10.33 -6.49
CA ASP A 179 -12.90 9.34 -5.59
C ASP A 179 -12.04 8.07 -5.44
N GLY A 180 -10.81 8.05 -5.96
CA GLY A 180 -10.01 6.82 -6.02
C GLY A 180 -9.67 6.24 -4.64
N ILE A 181 -9.66 7.07 -3.59
CA ILE A 181 -9.52 6.66 -2.19
C ILE A 181 -10.67 5.73 -1.76
N LEU A 182 -11.90 5.92 -2.26
CA LEU A 182 -13.04 5.08 -1.92
C LEU A 182 -12.86 3.63 -2.36
N GLN A 183 -11.97 3.32 -3.30
CA GLN A 183 -11.64 1.94 -3.65
C GLN A 183 -11.09 1.15 -2.45
N LEU A 184 -10.46 1.82 -1.47
CA LEU A 184 -10.00 1.17 -0.24
C LEU A 184 -11.15 0.50 0.50
N ALA A 185 -12.36 1.08 0.47
CA ALA A 185 -13.53 0.50 1.09
C ALA A 185 -13.77 -0.94 0.61
N HIS A 186 -13.61 -1.18 -0.70
CA HIS A 186 -13.73 -2.51 -1.30
C HIS A 186 -12.55 -3.43 -0.94
N TYR A 187 -11.32 -2.89 -0.91
CA TYR A 187 -10.15 -3.71 -0.60
C TYR A 187 -10.12 -4.18 0.87
N LEU A 188 -10.62 -3.36 1.79
CA LEU A 188 -10.77 -3.73 3.20
C LEU A 188 -11.71 -4.92 3.39
N GLU A 189 -12.68 -5.15 2.49
CA GLU A 189 -13.57 -6.33 2.54
C GLU A 189 -12.83 -7.65 2.33
N PHE A 190 -11.67 -7.61 1.68
CA PHE A 190 -10.86 -8.81 1.48
C PHE A 190 -10.02 -9.14 2.71
N ALA A 191 -9.75 -8.20 3.62
CA ALA A 191 -8.90 -8.42 4.80
C ALA A 191 -9.73 -8.58 6.10
N PRO A 192 -10.42 -9.72 6.33
CA PRO A 192 -11.34 -9.87 7.45
C PRO A 192 -10.67 -9.86 8.82
N GLN A 193 -9.36 -10.13 8.90
CA GLN A 193 -8.59 -10.15 10.14
C GLN A 193 -7.81 -8.84 10.38
N LEU A 194 -8.08 -7.78 9.61
CA LEU A 194 -7.36 -6.52 9.72
C LEU A 194 -7.60 -5.89 11.09
N GLU A 195 -6.54 -5.62 11.84
CA GLU A 195 -6.58 -5.02 13.18
C GLU A 195 -6.18 -3.54 13.16
N VAL A 196 -5.26 -3.16 12.26
CA VAL A 196 -4.70 -1.80 12.17
C VAL A 196 -4.66 -1.33 10.72
N LEU A 197 -5.25 -0.15 10.49
CA LEU A 197 -5.19 0.58 9.23
C LEU A 197 -4.47 1.91 9.42
N GLN A 198 -3.38 2.12 8.69
CA GLN A 198 -2.71 3.41 8.57
C GLN A 198 -2.82 3.91 7.14
N LEU A 199 -3.37 5.11 6.96
CA LEU A 199 -3.56 5.71 5.65
C LEU A 199 -2.95 7.11 5.64
N HIS A 200 -1.86 7.26 4.90
CA HIS A 200 -1.16 8.52 4.72
C HIS A 200 -1.51 9.08 3.35
N MET A 201 -2.28 10.16 3.32
CA MET A 201 -2.73 10.77 2.06
C MET A 201 -2.01 12.08 1.82
N PHE A 202 -1.73 12.36 0.55
CA PHE A 202 -1.29 13.67 0.12
C PHE A 202 -1.97 14.04 -1.18
N TYR A 203 -2.68 15.16 -1.17
CA TYR A 203 -3.34 15.72 -2.35
C TYR A 203 -2.46 16.81 -2.96
N TYR A 204 -2.02 16.59 -4.20
CA TYR A 204 -1.47 17.63 -5.06
C TYR A 204 -2.63 18.32 -5.77
N THR A 205 -2.97 19.52 -5.34
CA THR A 205 -4.01 20.35 -5.94
C THR A 205 -3.41 21.66 -6.48
N LEU A 206 -4.00 22.19 -7.55
CA LEU A 206 -3.68 23.52 -8.09
C LEU A 206 -4.54 24.63 -7.45
N GLU A 207 -5.53 24.26 -6.64
CA GLU A 207 -6.42 25.18 -5.92
C GLU A 207 -6.08 25.18 -4.43
N ASP A 208 -5.69 26.34 -3.91
CA ASP A 208 -5.29 26.51 -2.50
C ASP A 208 -6.49 26.69 -1.55
N SER A 209 -7.72 26.80 -2.08
CA SER A 209 -8.91 27.07 -1.27
C SER A 209 -9.54 25.81 -0.68
N TRP A 210 -9.69 25.80 0.64
CA TRP A 210 -10.46 24.78 1.34
C TRP A 210 -11.96 24.91 1.00
N HIS A 211 -12.54 23.81 0.49
CA HIS A 211 -13.97 23.69 0.18
C HIS A 211 -14.63 22.48 0.88
N GLY A 212 -14.01 21.98 1.95
CA GLY A 212 -14.36 20.72 2.57
C GLY A 212 -15.50 20.79 3.59
N GLN A 213 -16.76 20.92 3.17
CA GLN A 213 -17.87 20.62 4.06
C GLN A 213 -18.84 19.64 3.43
N VAL A 214 -18.58 18.35 3.67
CA VAL A 214 -19.51 17.27 3.32
C VAL A 214 -20.10 16.72 4.60
N THR A 215 -21.42 16.89 4.76
CA THR A 215 -22.21 16.12 5.72
C THR A 215 -22.36 14.71 5.18
N TRP A 216 -21.93 13.71 5.94
CA TRP A 216 -22.21 12.31 5.63
C TRP A 216 -23.72 12.09 5.49
N VAL A 217 -24.16 11.48 4.39
CA VAL A 217 -25.59 11.35 4.03
C VAL A 217 -26.14 9.94 4.31
N GLY A 218 -25.37 9.07 4.97
CA GLY A 218 -25.82 7.71 5.24
C GLY A 218 -25.42 6.70 4.17
N GLY A 219 -25.21 5.45 4.60
CA GLY A 219 -25.12 4.28 3.71
C GLY A 219 -23.72 3.99 3.18
N SER A 220 -22.91 3.27 3.95
CA SER A 220 -21.70 2.62 3.43
C SER A 220 -22.01 1.26 2.81
N CYS A 221 -21.47 1.01 1.61
CA CYS A 221 -21.51 -0.30 0.96
C CYS A 221 -20.52 -1.32 1.55
N MET A 222 -19.69 -0.90 2.52
CA MET A 222 -18.69 -1.76 3.15
C MET A 222 -19.32 -2.92 3.93
N ARG A 223 -18.70 -4.08 3.85
CA ARG A 223 -18.95 -5.19 4.78
C ARG A 223 -18.44 -4.90 6.19
N SER A 224 -18.83 -5.75 7.15
CA SER A 224 -18.42 -5.63 8.56
C SER A 224 -16.90 -5.67 8.70
N LEU A 225 -16.36 -4.78 9.55
CA LEU A 225 -14.93 -4.69 9.87
C LEU A 225 -14.72 -5.17 11.31
N ASP A 226 -15.08 -6.43 11.58
CA ASP A 226 -15.26 -6.95 12.94
C ASP A 226 -13.97 -7.00 13.78
N HIS A 227 -12.82 -7.03 13.13
CA HIS A 227 -11.52 -7.14 13.80
C HIS A 227 -10.72 -5.83 13.82
N LEU A 228 -11.19 -4.79 13.14
CA LEU A 228 -10.45 -3.54 13.01
C LEU A 228 -10.53 -2.74 14.31
N LYS A 229 -9.38 -2.58 14.98
CA LYS A 229 -9.25 -1.92 16.29
C LYS A 229 -8.72 -0.50 16.15
N SER A 230 -7.78 -0.28 15.24
CA SER A 230 -7.08 0.99 15.12
C SER A 230 -7.10 1.54 13.68
N VAL A 231 -7.44 2.81 13.56
CA VAL A 231 -7.40 3.58 12.31
C VAL A 231 -6.62 4.86 12.55
N TYR A 232 -5.63 5.09 11.70
CA TYR A 232 -4.86 6.33 11.66
C TYR A 232 -4.87 6.89 10.24
N MET A 233 -5.28 8.16 10.08
CA MET A 233 -5.31 8.83 8.78
C MET A 233 -4.54 10.16 8.82
N SER A 234 -3.43 10.28 8.12
CA SER A 234 -2.70 11.56 7.98
C SER A 234 -3.03 12.26 6.66
N GLY A 235 -2.86 13.59 6.61
CA GLY A 235 -3.26 14.42 5.48
C GLY A 235 -4.78 14.54 5.35
N PHE A 236 -5.50 14.47 6.47
CA PHE A 236 -6.97 14.51 6.50
C PHE A 236 -7.48 15.94 6.36
N ARG A 237 -8.05 16.31 5.21
CA ARG A 237 -8.49 17.67 4.88
C ARG A 237 -10.02 17.83 4.87
N CYS A 238 -10.76 16.83 5.39
CA CYS A 238 -12.22 16.73 5.27
C CYS A 238 -12.72 16.70 3.82
N TYR A 239 -11.93 16.14 2.90
CA TYR A 239 -12.43 15.88 1.54
C TYR A 239 -13.46 14.75 1.56
N ARG A 240 -14.42 14.80 0.64
CA ARG A 240 -15.54 13.88 0.47
C ARG A 240 -15.09 12.43 0.58
N ALA A 241 -14.15 12.00 -0.25
CA ALA A 241 -13.70 10.61 -0.27
C ALA A 241 -13.03 10.17 1.04
N GLN A 242 -12.36 11.08 1.76
CA GLN A 242 -11.77 10.80 3.08
C GLN A 242 -12.86 10.65 4.15
N VAL A 243 -13.81 11.58 4.16
CA VAL A 243 -14.96 11.61 5.07
C VAL A 243 -15.83 10.37 4.88
N GLU A 244 -16.20 10.06 3.64
CA GLU A 244 -17.03 8.91 3.30
C GLU A 244 -16.33 7.59 3.69
N LEU A 245 -15.04 7.44 3.39
CA LEU A 245 -14.27 6.26 3.81
C LEU A 245 -14.25 6.11 5.33
N LEU A 246 -13.90 7.18 6.06
CA LEU A 246 -13.81 7.12 7.52
C LEU A 246 -15.17 6.88 8.18
N CYS A 247 -16.23 7.56 7.74
CA CYS A 247 -17.59 7.30 8.22
C CYS A 247 -18.04 5.86 7.92
N GLY A 248 -17.70 5.32 6.75
CA GLY A 248 -17.97 3.92 6.43
C GLY A 248 -17.24 2.95 7.36
N ILE A 249 -15.99 3.24 7.71
CA ILE A 249 -15.23 2.46 8.69
C ILE A 249 -15.85 2.56 10.09
N LEU A 250 -16.24 3.77 10.53
CA LEU A 250 -16.90 3.99 11.82
C LEU A 250 -18.22 3.24 11.91
N GLU A 251 -19.02 3.24 10.83
CA GLU A 251 -20.29 2.52 10.76
C GLU A 251 -20.12 1.00 10.86
N LYS A 252 -19.07 0.43 10.24
CA LYS A 252 -18.89 -1.03 10.13
C LYS A 252 -17.88 -1.64 11.10
N GLY A 253 -17.05 -0.86 11.76
CA GLY A 253 -15.98 -1.35 12.65
C GLY A 253 -16.42 -1.51 14.10
N ALA A 254 -17.14 -2.60 14.42
CA ALA A 254 -17.67 -2.82 15.77
C ALA A 254 -16.59 -2.88 16.86
N ALA A 255 -15.38 -3.36 16.53
CA ALA A 255 -14.25 -3.48 17.46
C ALA A 255 -13.31 -2.26 17.47
N LEU A 256 -13.69 -1.14 16.84
CA LEU A 256 -12.84 0.07 16.81
C LEU A 256 -12.63 0.64 18.21
N GLU A 257 -11.38 0.69 18.63
CA GLU A 257 -10.92 1.22 19.92
C GLU A 257 -10.25 2.59 19.75
N HIS A 258 -9.49 2.75 18.66
CA HIS A 258 -8.65 3.92 18.44
C HIS A 258 -8.84 4.48 17.03
N VAL A 259 -9.42 5.67 16.93
CA VAL A 259 -9.52 6.41 15.67
C VAL A 259 -8.75 7.71 15.83
N THR A 260 -7.78 7.93 14.96
CA THR A 260 -6.95 9.13 14.98
C THR A 260 -6.83 9.71 13.57
N ILE A 261 -7.08 11.01 13.46
CA ILE A 261 -6.87 11.75 12.22
C ILE A 261 -5.82 12.83 12.45
N GLU A 262 -4.98 13.04 11.45
CA GLU A 262 -3.98 14.08 11.45
C GLU A 262 -4.16 14.95 10.20
N PRO A 263 -4.48 16.25 10.37
CA PRO A 263 -4.65 17.15 9.23
C PRO A 263 -3.38 17.28 8.37
N LYS A 264 -2.21 17.15 9.00
CA LYS A 264 -0.89 17.27 8.37
C LYS A 264 -0.48 16.00 7.64
N VAL A 265 0.24 16.18 6.54
CA VAL A 265 0.90 15.12 5.78
C VAL A 265 2.23 14.78 6.45
N ILE A 266 2.50 13.49 6.67
CA ILE A 266 3.74 12.97 7.30
C ILE A 266 4.64 12.22 6.29
N ILE A 267 4.23 12.21 5.02
CA ILE A 267 5.00 11.57 3.95
C ILE A 267 6.36 12.26 3.82
N LYS A 268 7.45 11.49 3.94
CA LYS A 268 8.85 11.94 4.10
C LYS A 268 9.43 12.82 2.98
N CYS A 269 8.65 13.22 1.96
CA CYS A 269 9.21 13.73 0.71
C CYS A 269 8.96 15.20 0.37
N VAL A 270 8.20 16.00 1.13
CA VAL A 270 8.12 17.45 0.83
C VAL A 270 7.77 18.25 2.11
N SER A 271 8.59 19.22 2.49
CA SER A 271 8.42 20.04 3.72
C SER A 271 7.41 21.17 3.56
N GLU A 272 7.02 21.51 2.32
CA GLU A 272 6.14 22.64 1.97
C GLU A 272 4.64 22.27 1.93
N ILE A 273 4.27 21.03 2.31
CA ILE A 273 2.93 20.43 2.05
C ILE A 273 1.84 20.88 3.04
N ASN A 274 2.23 21.35 4.22
CA ASN A 274 1.30 21.58 5.33
C ASN A 274 0.83 23.04 5.44
N LEU A 275 0.82 23.77 4.34
CA LEU A 275 0.23 25.10 4.27
C LEU A 275 -1.31 25.03 4.25
N ASP A 276 -1.94 26.03 4.85
CA ASP A 276 -3.40 26.24 4.88
C ASP A 276 -4.22 25.01 5.30
N VAL A 277 -3.68 24.27 6.29
CA VAL A 277 -4.36 23.13 6.88
C VAL A 277 -5.50 23.62 7.78
N PRO A 278 -6.77 23.26 7.51
CA PRO A 278 -7.94 23.74 8.24
C PRO A 278 -8.12 22.99 9.58
N GLU A 279 -7.12 23.02 10.46
CA GLU A 279 -7.07 22.21 11.68
C GLU A 279 -8.30 22.38 12.58
N GLU A 280 -8.77 23.62 12.78
CA GLU A 280 -9.97 23.91 13.56
C GLU A 280 -11.21 23.25 12.98
N MET A 281 -11.38 23.32 11.65
CA MET A 281 -12.53 22.74 10.98
C MET A 281 -12.50 21.22 11.00
N VAL A 282 -11.30 20.63 10.89
CA VAL A 282 -11.12 19.18 11.05
C VAL A 282 -11.49 18.76 12.48
N ARG A 283 -11.12 19.54 13.51
CA ARG A 283 -11.53 19.29 14.90
C ARG A 283 -13.05 19.38 15.09
N GLU A 284 -13.68 20.43 14.59
CA GLU A 284 -15.14 20.55 14.68
C GLU A 284 -15.87 19.41 13.96
N TRP A 285 -15.37 18.99 12.79
CA TRP A 285 -15.92 17.85 12.06
C TRP A 285 -15.73 16.54 12.84
N ALA A 286 -14.54 16.32 13.42
CA ALA A 286 -14.24 15.13 14.21
C ALA A 286 -15.12 15.03 15.45
N GLN A 287 -15.36 16.15 16.14
CA GLN A 287 -16.25 16.20 17.30
C GLN A 287 -17.69 15.82 16.92
N ARG A 288 -18.27 16.47 15.91
CA ARG A 288 -19.63 16.19 15.43
C ARG A 288 -19.78 14.74 14.96
N THR A 289 -18.77 14.21 14.28
CA THR A 289 -18.76 12.84 13.78
C THR A 289 -18.60 11.83 14.91
N SER A 290 -17.76 12.13 15.91
CA SER A 290 -17.60 11.33 17.12
C SER A 290 -18.91 11.20 17.89
N GLU A 291 -19.66 12.29 18.04
CA GLU A 291 -21.00 12.30 18.65
C GLU A 291 -22.00 11.48 17.83
N LEU A 292 -22.00 11.63 16.50
CA LEU A 292 -22.90 10.91 15.60
C LEU A 292 -22.74 9.38 15.67
N PHE A 293 -21.51 8.89 15.70
CA PHE A 293 -21.21 7.45 15.70
C PHE A 293 -21.01 6.86 17.10
N GLY A 294 -20.96 7.69 18.15
CA GLY A 294 -20.65 7.25 19.51
C GLY A 294 -19.22 6.67 19.65
N LYS A 295 -18.28 7.13 18.81
CA LYS A 295 -16.89 6.64 18.78
C LYS A 295 -15.93 7.82 18.82
N ALA A 296 -15.02 7.81 19.80
CA ALA A 296 -14.04 8.88 19.95
C ALA A 296 -13.11 8.98 18.72
N ILE A 297 -12.98 10.19 18.17
CA ILE A 297 -12.05 10.51 17.08
C ILE A 297 -11.02 11.50 17.63
N ASN A 298 -9.78 11.05 17.79
CA ASN A 298 -8.68 11.90 18.23
C ASN A 298 -8.12 12.68 17.03
N VAL A 299 -7.84 13.98 17.22
CA VAL A 299 -7.17 14.80 16.21
C VAL A 299 -5.76 15.12 16.70
N VAL A 300 -4.74 14.75 15.92
CA VAL A 300 -3.35 15.09 16.26
C VAL A 300 -3.14 16.58 16.02
N GLU A 301 -2.68 17.28 17.06
CA GLU A 301 -2.31 18.69 16.94
C GLU A 301 -0.93 18.79 16.30
N GLY A 302 -0.84 19.61 15.26
CA GLY A 302 0.44 19.85 14.64
C GLY A 302 1.32 20.70 15.53
N SER A 303 2.41 20.16 16.06
CA SER A 303 3.45 21.00 16.68
C SER A 303 3.90 22.05 15.66
N SER A 304 3.79 23.33 16.06
CA SER A 304 4.38 24.47 15.39
C SER A 304 5.89 24.35 15.51
N VAL A 305 6.51 23.55 14.64
CA VAL A 305 7.94 23.69 14.40
C VAL A 305 8.08 24.98 13.61
N LEU A 306 8.25 26.07 14.36
CA LEU A 306 8.83 27.31 13.86
C LEU A 306 10.22 26.92 13.32
N CYS A 307 10.32 26.78 12.00
CA CYS A 307 11.57 26.94 11.28
C CYS A 307 11.66 28.37 10.80
#